data_AF-A0A1V4U5T3-F1
#
_entry.id   AF-A0A1V4U5T3-F1
#
_cell.length_a   1.000
_cell.length_b   1.000
_cell.length_c   1.000
_cell.angle_alpha   90.00
_cell.angle_beta   90.00
_cell.angle_gamma   90.00
#
_symmetry.space_group_name_H-M   'P 1'
#
loop_
_entity.id
_entity.type
_entity.pdbx_description
1 polymer ?
#
loop_
_entity_poly.entity_id
_entity_poly.type
_entity_poly.pdbx_seq_one_letter_code
_entity_poly.pdbx_strand_id
1 'polypeptide(L)' 'MFSHHTKTGYRESLPGIRQKTLVFGEHTLMTEFRLDMGSNLPAHTHPHEQTGYLVSGHITLRIGEKESEIRPGDR' A
#
# COMPACT_ATOMS: atom_id res chain seq x y z
N MET A 1 6.05 -18.25 2.36
CA MET A 1 6.99 -17.80 1.31
C MET A 1 7.77 -16.60 1.83
N PHE A 2 8.97 -16.37 1.32
CA PHE A 2 9.84 -15.27 1.74
C PHE A 2 10.50 -14.63 0.51
N SER A 3 10.88 -13.36 0.64
CA SER A 3 11.71 -12.67 -0.34
C SER A 3 12.71 -11.76 0.38
N HIS A 4 13.86 -11.52 -0.25
CA HIS A 4 14.83 -10.57 0.26
C HIS A 4 14.41 -9.15 -0.06
N HIS A 5 14.55 -8.25 0.90
CA HIS A 5 14.30 -6.83 0.67
C HIS A 5 15.28 -6.29 -0.38
N THR A 6 14.74 -5.62 -1.41
CA THR A 6 15.54 -4.91 -2.42
C THR A 6 14.96 -3.52 -2.66
N LYS A 7 15.82 -2.56 -2.96
CA LYS A 7 15.43 -1.16 -3.22
C LYS A 7 14.89 -0.93 -4.64
N THR A 8 14.86 -1.98 -5.47
CA THR A 8 14.48 -1.94 -6.89
C THR A 8 13.25 -2.80 -7.17
N GLY A 9 12.71 -2.75 -8.39
CA GLY A 9 11.58 -3.57 -8.81
C GLY A 9 10.19 -2.95 -8.58
N TYR A 10 10.13 -1.67 -8.22
CA TYR A 10 8.88 -0.93 -8.21
C TYR A 10 8.43 -0.61 -9.63
N ARG A 11 7.11 -0.68 -9.85
CA ARG A 11 6.46 -0.18 -11.06
C ARG A 11 5.59 1.00 -10.68
N GLU A 12 5.60 2.05 -11.50
CA GLU A 12 4.68 3.16 -11.34
C GLU A 12 3.29 2.71 -11.80
N SER A 13 2.36 2.60 -10.85
CA SER A 13 0.99 2.15 -11.13
C SER A 13 0.05 3.33 -11.39
N LEU A 14 0.33 4.47 -10.76
CA LEU A 14 -0.33 5.76 -10.97
C LEU A 14 0.71 6.87 -10.79
N PRO A 15 0.48 8.10 -11.30
CA PRO A 15 1.41 9.20 -11.10
C PRO A 15 1.80 9.42 -9.63
N GLY A 16 3.09 9.27 -9.33
CA GLY A 16 3.64 9.40 -7.97
C GLY A 16 3.33 8.23 -7.02
N ILE A 17 2.72 7.16 -7.51
CA ILE A 17 2.45 5.93 -6.75
C ILE A 17 3.20 4.76 -7.38
N ARG A 18 4.11 4.21 -6.60
CA ARG A 18 4.97 3.10 -6.99
C ARG A 18 4.60 1.87 -6.19
N GLN A 19 4.47 0.74 -6.87
CA GLN A 19 4.05 -0.53 -6.29
C GLN A 19 5.10 -1.61 -6.54
N LYS A 20 5.31 -2.48 -5.55
CA LYS A 20 6.12 -3.69 -5.70
C LYS A 20 5.47 -4.86 -4.99
N THR A 21 5.17 -5.93 -5.73
CA THR A 21 4.81 -7.22 -5.15
C THR A 21 6.02 -7.79 -4.41
N LEU A 22 5.87 -8.08 -3.12
CA LEU A 22 6.93 -8.63 -2.28
C LEU A 22 6.91 -10.16 -2.29
N VAL A 23 5.72 -10.73 -2.10
CA VAL A 23 5.47 -12.17 -2.07
C VAL A 23 3.98 -12.43 -2.30
N PHE A 24 3.63 -13.53 -2.93
CA PHE A 24 2.25 -13.95 -3.15
C PHE A 24 2.14 -15.47 -3.07
N GLY A 25 0.95 -15.96 -2.74
CA GLY A 25 0.60 -17.38 -2.76
C GLY A 25 -0.85 -17.59 -3.16
N GLU A 26 -1.40 -18.74 -2.81
CA GLU A 26 -2.77 -19.12 -3.21
C GLU A 26 -3.85 -18.16 -2.67
N HIS A 27 -3.68 -17.66 -1.45
CA HIS A 27 -4.68 -16.82 -0.77
C HIS A 27 -4.13 -15.50 -0.24
N THR A 28 -2.85 -15.22 -0.42
CA THR A 28 -2.21 -14.02 0.15
C THR A 28 -1.36 -13.31 -0.89
N LEU A 29 -1.41 -11.99 -0.85
CA LEU A 29 -0.56 -11.09 -1.61
C LEU A 29 -0.02 -10.04 -0.66
N MET A 30 1.30 -9.90 -0.59
CA MET A 30 1.95 -8.81 0.11
C MET A 30 2.61 -7.88 -0.91
N THR A 31 2.25 -6.61 -0.82
CA THR A 31 2.71 -5.56 -1.73
C THR A 31 3.16 -4.35 -0.92
N GLU A 32 4.26 -3.74 -1.35
CA GLU A 32 4.70 -2.44 -0.83
C GLU A 32 4.26 -1.33 -1.80
N PHE A 33 3.66 -0.29 -1.24
CA PHE A 33 3.36 0.95 -1.95
C PHE A 33 4.25 2.08 -1.44
N ARG A 34 4.76 2.89 -2.38
CA ARG A 34 5.50 4.12 -2.10
C ARG A 34 4.80 5.27 -2.82
N LEU A 35 4.24 6.18 -2.02
CA LEU A 35 3.49 7.32 -2.50
C LEU A 35 4.33 8.57 -2.29
N ASP A 36 4.41 9.40 -3.32
CA ASP A 36 4.97 10.75 -3.21
C ASP A 36 3.98 11.67 -2.48
N MET A 37 4.48 12.76 -1.91
CA MET A 37 3.64 13.72 -1.21
C MET A 37 2.58 14.30 -2.15
N GLY A 38 1.32 14.27 -1.74
CA GLY A 38 0.19 14.75 -2.53
C GLY A 38 -0.33 13.76 -3.58
N SER A 39 0.26 12.56 -3.70
CA SER A 39 -0.30 11.50 -4.53
C SER A 39 -1.68 11.07 -4.00
N ASN A 40 -2.63 10.91 -4.92
CA ASN A 40 -3.99 10.48 -4.61
C ASN A 40 -4.22 9.05 -5.12
N LEU A 41 -4.49 8.12 -4.21
CA LEU A 41 -4.96 6.78 -4.56
C LEU A 41 -6.48 6.81 -4.66
N PRO A 42 -7.08 6.67 -5.86
CA PRO A 42 -8.53 6.75 -6.02
C PRO A 42 -9.27 5.69 -5.20
N ALA A 43 -10.46 6.03 -4.73
CA ALA A 43 -11.34 5.08 -4.07
C ALA A 43 -11.68 3.92 -5.01
N HIS A 44 -11.55 2.70 -4.51
CA HIS A 44 -11.81 1.46 -5.24
C HIS A 44 -12.25 0.37 -4.26
N THR A 45 -12.63 -0.80 -4.78
CA THR A 45 -13.08 -1.95 -3.99
C THR A 45 -12.45 -3.24 -4.49
N HIS A 46 -12.32 -4.21 -3.59
CA HIS A 46 -11.80 -5.55 -3.88
C HIS A 46 -12.79 -6.60 -3.38
N PRO A 47 -12.90 -7.75 -4.07
CA PRO A 47 -13.67 -8.90 -3.55
C PRO A 47 -12.97 -9.59 -2.37
N HIS A 48 -11.67 -9.36 -2.20
CA HIS A 48 -10.85 -9.96 -1.15
C HIS A 48 -10.53 -8.94 -0.05
N GLU A 49 -10.38 -9.43 1.18
CA GLU A 49 -9.96 -8.61 2.32
C GLU A 49 -8.57 -8.01 2.07
N GLN A 50 -8.40 -6.74 2.45
CA GLN A 50 -7.14 -6.02 2.36
C GLN A 50 -6.82 -5.36 3.70
N THR A 51 -5.61 -5.62 4.20
CA THR A 51 -5.07 -4.96 5.39
C THR A 51 -3.81 -4.19 5.04
N GLY A 52 -3.56 -3.07 5.71
CA GLY A 52 -2.38 -2.23 5.51
C GLY A 52 -1.63 -2.00 6.82
N TYR A 53 -0.36 -1.63 6.69
CA TYR A 53 0.47 -1.15 7.81
C TYR A 53 1.34 -0.02 7.29
N LEU A 54 1.32 1.13 7.96
CA LEU A 54 2.15 2.25 7.53
C LEU A 54 3.58 2.09 8.08
N VAL A 55 4.53 1.85 7.17
CA VAL A 55 5.94 1.68 7.52
C VAL A 55 6.61 3.03 7.81
N SER A 56 6.28 4.07 7.04
CA SER A 56 6.89 5.39 7.15
C SER A 56 6.01 6.47 6.53
N GLY A 57 6.19 7.72 6.94
CA GLY A 57 5.46 8.88 6.39
C GLY A 57 4.16 9.16 7.13
N HIS A 58 3.18 9.70 6.43
CA HIS A 58 1.86 10.06 6.94
C HIS A 58 0.86 9.96 5.79
N ILE A 59 -0.28 9.32 6.00
CA ILE A 59 -1.35 9.23 5.00
C ILE A 59 -2.71 9.49 5.65
N THR A 60 -3.54 10.24 4.95
CA THR A 60 -4.98 10.31 5.23
C THR A 60 -5.64 9.15 4.49
N LEU A 61 -6.14 8.17 5.23
CA LEU A 61 -6.80 6.99 4.67
C LEU A 61 -8.31 7.11 4.84
N ARG A 62 -9.06 6.89 3.76
CA ARG A 62 -10.51 6.84 3.78
C ARG A 62 -11.03 5.46 3.41
N ILE A 63 -11.82 4.87 4.30
CA ILE A 63 -12.49 3.57 4.10
C ILE A 63 -13.99 3.79 4.28
N GLY A 64 -14.73 3.67 3.18
CA GLY A 64 -16.14 4.08 3.13
C GLY A 64 -16.28 5.58 3.42
N GLU A 65 -17.05 5.90 4.45
CA GLU A 65 -17.29 7.28 4.92
C GLU A 65 -16.29 7.73 6.00
N LYS A 66 -15.48 6.80 6.54
CA LYS A 66 -14.55 7.11 7.62
C LYS A 66 -13.19 7.51 7.06
N GLU A 67 -12.72 8.68 7.51
CA GLU A 67 -11.37 9.17 7.25
C GLU A 67 -10.53 9.09 8.53
N SER A 68 -9.23 8.81 8.39
CA SER A 68 -8.30 8.71 9.51
C SER A 68 -6.89 9.12 9.11
N GLU A 69 -6.20 9.86 9.96
CA GLU A 69 -4.75 10.07 9.85
C GLU A 69 -4.02 8.81 10.34
N ILE A 70 -3.15 8.26 9.51
CA ILE A 70 -2.38 7.05 9.81
C ILE A 70 -0.90 7.43 9.96
N ARG A 71 -0.30 7.07 11.09
CA ARG A 71 1.12 7.31 11.41
C ARG A 71 1.92 6.01 11.34
N PRO A 72 3.26 6.07 11.25
CA PRO A 72 4.07 4.87 11.17
C PRO A 72 3.84 3.98 12.40
N GLY A 73 3.49 2.72 12.19
CA GLY A 73 3.07 1.81 13.28
C GLY A 73 1.57 1.52 13.33
N ASP A 74 0.74 2.36 12.70
CA ASP A 74 -0.71 2.18 12.70
C ASP A 74 -1.16 1.12 11.67
N ARG A 75 -2.30 0.48 11.97
CA ARG A 75 -2.92 -0.63 11.25
C ARG A 75 -4.43 -0.48 11.19
#